data_AF-A0A939ZLR6-F1
#
_entry.id   AF-A0A939ZLR6-F1
#
_cell.length_a   1.000
_cell.length_b   1.000
_cell.length_c   1.000
_cell.angle_alpha   90.00
_cell.angle_beta   90.00
_cell.angle_gamma   90.00
#
_symmetry.space_group_name_H-M   'P 1'
#
loop_
_entity.id
_entity.type
_entity.pdbx_description
1 polymer ?
#
loop_
_entity_poly.entity_id
_entity_poly.type
_entity_poly.pdbx_seq_one_letter_code
_entity_poly.pdbx_strand_id
1 'polypeptide(L)' 'MIFAVPNTLRVHRLTARLIERFSKENPSCTFTPTASQRLYMSIYKIWEKYGEAEAEKYVREARIF' A
#
# COMPACT_ATOMS: atom_id res chain seq x y z
N MET A 1 26.87 -2.66 6.37
CA MET A 1 25.43 -3.00 6.31
C MET A 1 24.72 -1.84 5.64
N ILE A 2 24.30 -2.00 4.38
CA ILE A 2 23.47 -0.99 3.72
C ILE A 2 22.08 -1.19 4.32
N PHE A 3 21.72 -0.40 5.33
CA PHE A 3 20.33 -0.23 5.71
C PHE A 3 19.67 0.41 4.50
N ALA A 4 19.03 -0.40 3.65
CA ALA A 4 18.25 0.09 2.53
C ALA A 4 17.13 0.93 3.13
N VAL A 5 17.37 2.25 3.21
CA VAL A 5 16.33 3.22 3.55
C VAL A 5 15.14 2.88 2.65
N PRO A 6 13.94 2.66 3.23
CA PRO A 6 12.78 2.32 2.44
C PRO A 6 12.65 3.36 1.35
N ASN A 7 12.52 2.91 0.11
CA ASN A 7 12.23 3.82 -0.98
C ASN A 7 10.76 4.24 -0.79
N THR A 8 10.54 5.23 0.08
CA THR A 8 9.23 5.72 0.53
C THR A 8 8.32 6.00 -0.66
N LEU A 9 8.92 6.44 -1.77
CA LEU A 9 8.26 6.62 -3.06
C LEU A 9 7.59 5.33 -3.60
N ARG A 10 8.23 4.17 -3.46
CA ARG A 10 7.66 2.88 -3.89
C ARG A 10 6.45 2.49 -3.04
N VAL A 11 6.56 2.61 -1.72
CA VAL A 11 5.43 2.34 -0.80
C VAL A 11 4.27 3.29 -1.09
N HIS A 12 4.56 4.57 -1.34
CA HIS A 12 3.56 5.54 -1.79
C HIS A 12 2.88 5.12 -3.10
N ARG A 13 3.64 4.66 -4.10
CA ARG A 13 3.09 4.16 -5.37
C ARG A 13 2.20 2.93 -5.17
N LEU A 14 2.62 1.99 -4.33
CA LEU A 14 1.82 0.81 -4.00
C LEU A 14 0.52 1.17 -3.29
N THR A 15 0.59 2.10 -2.34
CA THR A 15 -0.59 2.62 -1.64
C THR A 15 -1.54 3.31 -2.61
N ALA A 16 -1.03 4.17 -3.49
CA ALA A 16 -1.83 4.87 -4.48
C ALA A 16 -2.52 3.92 -5.46
N ARG A 17 -1.82 2.87 -5.94
CA ARG A 17 -2.40 1.84 -6.81
C ARG A 17 -3.57 1.11 -6.14
N LEU A 18 -3.42 0.78 -4.86
CA LEU A 18 -4.47 0.10 -4.10
C LEU A 18 -5.69 0.99 -3.90
N ILE A 19 -5.48 2.26 -3.55
CA ILE A 19 -6.54 3.27 -3.41
C ILE A 19 -7.25 3.48 -4.75
N GLU A 20 -6.51 3.67 -5.84
CA GLU A 20 -7.07 3.89 -7.18
C GLU A 20 -7.95 2.71 -7.61
N ARG A 21 -7.47 1.48 -7.43
CA ARG A 21 -8.25 0.29 -7.74
C ARG A 21 -9.55 0.24 -6.95
N PHE A 22 -9.47 0.49 -5.65
CA PHE A 22 -10.66 0.49 -4.81
C PHE A 22 -11.65 1.60 -5.18
N SER A 23 -11.19 2.81 -5.48
CA SER A 23 -12.07 3.89 -5.92
C SER A 23 -12.74 3.59 -7.26
N LYS A 24 -12.10 2.81 -8.14
CA LYS A 24 -12.73 2.31 -9.38
C LYS A 24 -13.79 1.23 -9.10
N GLU A 25 -13.51 0.32 -8.17
CA GLU A 25 -14.45 -0.75 -7.78
C GLU A 25 -15.62 -0.21 -6.94
N ASN A 26 -15.40 0.86 -6.17
CA ASN A 26 -16.34 1.44 -5.22
C ASN A 26 -16.41 2.97 -5.38
N PRO A 27 -17.05 3.48 -6.45
CA PRO A 27 -17.06 4.91 -6.76
C PRO A 27 -17.81 5.77 -5.71
N SER A 28 -18.66 5.15 -4.89
CA SER A 28 -19.34 5.82 -3.76
C SER A 28 -18.46 5.93 -2.51
N CYS A 29 -17.30 5.27 -2.48
CA CYS A 29 -16.44 5.18 -1.31
C CYS A 29 -15.19 6.06 -1.48
N THR A 30 -15.11 7.13 -0.70
CA THR A 30 -13.94 8.01 -0.67
C THR A 30 -12.98 7.58 0.44
N PHE A 31 -11.72 7.33 0.08
CA PHE A 31 -10.67 7.09 1.06
C PHE A 31 -10.40 8.35 1.89
N THR A 32 -10.57 8.24 3.21
CA THR A 32 -10.18 9.31 4.12
C THR A 32 -8.65 9.38 4.24
N PRO A 33 -8.06 10.54 4.54
CA PRO A 33 -6.62 10.66 4.77
C PRO A 33 -6.09 9.67 5.82
N THR A 34 -6.86 9.45 6.89
CA THR A 34 -6.53 8.49 7.94
C THR A 34 -6.51 7.04 7.43
N ALA A 35 -7.49 6.65 6.61
CA ALA A 35 -7.51 5.32 5.99
C ALA A 35 -6.32 5.13 5.05
N SER A 36 -6.01 6.12 4.23
CA SER A 36 -4.84 6.12 3.33
C SER A 36 -3.52 6.00 4.10
N GLN A 37 -3.39 6.70 5.23
CA GLN A 37 -2.20 6.62 6.09
C GLN A 37 -2.06 5.25 6.75
N ARG A 38 -3.15 4.65 7.24
CA ARG A 38 -3.14 3.28 7.79
C ARG A 38 -2.76 2.25 6.73
N LEU A 39 -3.25 2.44 5.50
CA LEU A 39 -2.91 1.60 4.37
C LEU A 39 -1.41 1.69 4.03
N TYR A 40 -0.88 2.92 3.95
CA TYR A 40 0.54 3.18 3.76
C TYR A 40 1.38 2.47 4.83
N MET A 41 1.02 2.64 6.11
CA MET A 41 1.75 2.02 7.23
C MET A 41 1.69 0.49 7.18
N SER A 42 0.59 -0.09 6.71
CA SER A 42 0.44 -1.55 6.57
C SER A 42 1.35 -2.08 5.45
N ILE A 43 1.34 -1.44 4.28
CA ILE A 43 2.22 -1.79 3.15
C ILE A 43 3.69 -1.60 3.54
N TYR A 44 4.01 -0.51 4.24
CA TYR A 44 5.34 -0.24 4.75
C TYR A 44 5.83 -1.34 5.68
N LYS A 45 5.01 -1.79 6.65
CA LYS A 45 5.37 -2.88 7.56
C LYS A 45 5.62 -4.20 6.85
N ILE A 46 4.82 -4.52 5.84
CA ILE A 46 5.02 -5.73 5.02
C ILE A 46 6.33 -5.62 4.24
N TRP A 47 6.59 -4.46 3.63
CA TRP A 47 7.82 -4.19 2.90
C TRP A 47 9.05 -4.31 3.81
N GLU A 48 9.01 -3.72 5.00
CA GLU A 48 10.10 -3.76 5.97
C GLU A 48 10.38 -5.18 6.47
N LYS A 49 9.34 -5.98 6.68
CA LYS A 49 9.47 -7.33 7.25
C LYS A 49 9.78 -8.40 6.21
N TYR A 50 9.23 -8.30 5.01
CA TYR A 50 9.25 -9.37 4.01
C TYR A 50 9.80 -8.93 2.65
N GLY A 51 10.13 -7.65 2.49
CA GLY A 51 10.67 -7.09 1.25
C GLY A 51 9.60 -6.65 0.25
N GLU A 52 10.08 -6.13 -0.87
CA GLU A 52 9.25 -5.48 -1.89
C GLU A 52 8.25 -6.43 -2.56
N ALA A 53 8.71 -7.63 -2.94
CA ALA A 53 7.87 -8.59 -3.65
C ALA A 53 6.62 -8.98 -2.84
N GLU A 54 6.75 -9.13 -1.52
CA GLU A 54 5.61 -9.46 -0.66
C GLU A 54 4.67 -8.27 -0.45
N ALA A 55 5.20 -7.04 -0.39
CA ALA A 55 4.36 -5.84 -0.35
C ALA A 55 3.57 -5.65 -1.67
N GLU A 56 4.19 -5.93 -2.81
CA GLU A 56 3.51 -5.92 -4.12
C GLU A 56 2.44 -7.00 -4.20
N LYS A 57 2.76 -8.22 -3.73
CA LYS A 57 1.81 -9.33 -3.66
C LYS A 57 0.60 -8.98 -2.80
N TYR A 58 0.82 -8.42 -1.61
CA TYR A 58 -0.24 -7.94 -0.73
C TYR A 58 -1.14 -6.94 -1.45
N VAL A 59 -0.58 -5.93 -2.11
CA VAL A 59 -1.36 -4.93 -2.86
C VAL A 59 -2.14 -5.60 -3.99
N ARG A 60 -1.54 -6.54 -4.73
CA ARG A 60 -2.20 -7.26 -5.82
C ARG A 60 -3.38 -8.09 -5.31
N GLU A 61 -3.22 -8.80 -4.20
CA GLU A 61 -4.17 -9.77 -3.65
C GLU A 61 -5.16 -9.16 -2.65
N ALA A 62 -4.95 -7.92 -2.21
CA ALA A 62 -5.84 -7.21 -1.30
C ALA A 62 -7.25 -7.08 -1.90
N ARG A 63 -8.17 -7.92 -1.42
CA ARG A 63 -9.61 -7.79 -1.63
C ARG A 63 -10.16 -6.96 -0.50
N ILE A 64 -10.72 -5.81 -0.82
CA ILE A 64 -11.42 -4.98 0.18
C ILE A 64 -12.88 -5.44 0.12
N PHE A 65 -13.30 -6.18 1.14
CA PHE A 65 -14.65 -6.68 1.34
C PHE A 65 -15.58 -5.56 1.82
#